data_AF-A0A957L6M7-F1
#
_entry.id   AF-A0A957L6M7-F1
#
_cell.length_a   1.000
_cell.length_b   1.000
_cell.length_c   1.000
_cell.angle_alpha   90.00
_cell.angle_beta   90.00
_cell.angle_gamma   90.00
#
_symmetry.space_group_name_H-M   'P 1'
#
loop_
_entity.id
_entity.type
_entity.pdbx_description
1 polymer ?
#
loop_
_entity_poly.entity_id
_entity_poly.type
_entity_poly.pdbx_seq_one_letter_code
_entity_poly.pdbx_strand_id
1 'polypeptide(L)'
;MSELPRTPKPAGLTTTNQSQSLSEHPVAVYLAGLSAGSRRTMESALDKVAQLGLGNPNATAWDVPWERLRFQHTTAIRSALQEQYAHTTANRILSALRGVLKAAWKLGLMSAEDYQ
;
A
#
# COMPACT_ATOMS: atom_id res chain seq x y z
N MET A 1 -45.73 21.06 10.18
CA MET A 1 -45.07 20.56 8.96
C MET A 1 -43.98 21.56 8.57
N SER A 2 -42.74 21.31 9.01
CA SER A 2 -41.54 21.92 8.44
C SER A 2 -40.45 20.86 8.50
N GLU A 3 -40.30 20.10 7.42
CA GLU A 3 -39.07 19.33 7.19
C GLU A 3 -38.06 20.24 6.50
N LEU A 4 -36.87 20.33 7.08
CA LEU A 4 -35.69 20.96 6.47
C LEU A 4 -35.28 20.16 5.23
N PRO A 5 -34.99 20.79 4.07
CA PRO A 5 -34.45 20.08 2.93
C PRO A 5 -33.02 19.61 3.26
N ARG A 6 -32.85 18.29 3.24
CA ARG A 6 -31.56 17.60 3.30
C ARG A 6 -30.66 18.12 2.19
N THR A 7 -29.46 18.57 2.55
CA THR A 7 -28.39 18.91 1.60
C THR A 7 -28.16 17.74 0.65
N PRO A 8 -27.99 17.97 -0.67
CA PRO A 8 -27.59 16.91 -1.57
C PRO A 8 -26.16 16.46 -1.21
N LYS A 9 -26.02 15.19 -0.83
CA LYS A 9 -24.74 14.46 -0.91
C LYS A 9 -24.28 14.57 -2.36
N PRO A 10 -23.11 15.14 -2.69
CA PRO A 10 -22.67 15.16 -4.07
C PRO A 10 -22.53 13.71 -4.54
N ALA A 11 -23.36 13.40 -5.53
CA ALA A 11 -23.39 12.15 -6.25
C ALA A 11 -22.07 11.93 -6.99
N GLY A 12 -21.79 10.65 -7.24
CA GLY A 12 -20.49 10.13 -7.64
C GLY A 12 -19.83 10.84 -8.80
N LEU A 13 -18.52 11.01 -8.66
CA LEU A 13 -17.61 11.05 -9.79
C LEU A 13 -17.41 9.61 -10.28
N THR A 14 -18.37 9.08 -11.02
CA THR A 14 -18.13 7.92 -11.90
C THR A 14 -17.37 8.43 -13.11
N THR A 15 -16.04 8.36 -13.05
CA THR A 15 -15.17 8.44 -14.23
C THR A 15 -14.33 7.18 -14.27
N THR A 16 -14.68 6.29 -15.19
CA THR A 16 -13.89 5.13 -15.58
C THR A 16 -12.59 5.63 -16.22
N ASN A 17 -11.51 5.77 -15.46
CA ASN A 17 -10.19 6.03 -16.02
C ASN A 17 -9.09 5.47 -15.11
N GLN A 18 -8.10 4.79 -15.67
CA GLN A 18 -6.97 4.15 -14.98
C GLN A 18 -5.95 5.14 -14.40
N SER A 19 -6.44 6.27 -13.91
CA SER A 19 -5.72 7.29 -13.16
C SER A 19 -6.35 7.35 -11.77
N GLN A 20 -6.19 6.29 -10.98
CA GLN A 20 -6.16 6.50 -9.53
C GLN A 20 -5.13 7.59 -9.31
N SER A 21 -5.57 8.73 -8.76
CA SER A 21 -4.70 9.87 -8.56
C SER A 21 -3.44 9.40 -7.83
N LEU A 22 -2.24 9.89 -8.17
CA LEU A 22 -1.04 9.57 -7.39
C LEU A 22 -1.24 9.87 -5.89
N SER A 23 -2.14 10.79 -5.54
CA SER A 23 -2.54 11.05 -4.15
C SER A 23 -3.35 9.93 -3.48
N GLU A 24 -3.90 8.99 -4.25
CA GLU A 24 -4.74 7.88 -3.81
C GLU A 24 -4.01 6.53 -3.88
N HIS A 25 -2.82 6.48 -4.48
CA HIS A 25 -2.03 5.25 -4.53
C HIS A 25 -1.17 5.10 -3.27
N PRO A 26 -1.29 4.01 -2.47
CA PRO A 26 -0.54 3.84 -1.22
C PRO A 26 0.97 3.99 -1.36
N VAL A 27 1.56 3.46 -2.44
CA VAL A 27 3.01 3.58 -2.71
C VAL A 27 3.40 5.03 -2.92
N ALA A 28 2.65 5.77 -3.74
CA ALA A 28 2.94 7.16 -4.04
C ALA A 28 2.89 8.01 -2.76
N VAL A 29 1.85 7.84 -1.94
CA VAL A 29 1.70 8.54 -0.66
C VAL A 29 2.81 8.18 0.32
N TYR A 30 3.16 6.90 0.40
CA TYR A 30 4.26 6.44 1.24
C TYR A 30 5.60 7.07 0.82
N LEU A 31 5.96 6.98 -0.47
CA LEU A 31 7.22 7.52 -0.99
C LEU A 31 7.28 9.05 -0.91
N ALA A 32 6.15 9.75 -1.10
CA ALA A 32 6.08 11.20 -0.96
C ALA A 32 6.46 11.67 0.46
N GLY A 33 6.13 10.88 1.49
CA GLY A 33 6.47 11.15 2.88
C GLY A 33 7.93 10.89 3.27
N LEU A 34 8.74 10.32 2.36
CA LEU A 34 10.16 10.06 2.59
C LEU A 34 11.05 11.21 2.08
N SER A 35 12.26 11.30 2.64
CA SER A 35 13.33 12.13 2.08
C SER A 35 13.67 11.68 0.66
N ALA A 36 14.08 12.61 -0.21
CA ALA A 36 14.38 12.33 -1.61
C ALA A 36 15.39 11.18 -1.80
N GLY A 37 16.43 11.12 -0.95
CA GLY A 37 17.46 10.09 -1.00
C GLY A 37 16.98 8.68 -0.62
N SER A 38 15.92 8.56 0.18
CA SER A 38 15.40 7.25 0.62
C SER A 38 14.34 6.66 -0.30
N ARG A 39 13.68 7.48 -1.14
CA ARG A 39 12.56 7.05 -2.00
C ARG A 39 12.92 5.85 -2.87
N ARG A 40 13.99 5.97 -3.65
CA ARG A 40 14.43 4.90 -4.57
C ARG A 40 14.73 3.60 -3.84
N THR A 41 15.41 3.67 -2.69
CA THR A 41 15.73 2.46 -1.90
C THR A 41 14.49 1.80 -1.34
N MET A 42 13.52 2.58 -0.86
CA MET A 42 12.29 2.02 -0.29
C MET A 42 11.33 1.51 -1.37
N GLU A 43 11.31 2.12 -2.55
CA GLU A 43 10.60 1.60 -3.72
C GLU A 43 11.18 0.25 -4.15
N SER A 44 12.50 0.14 -4.31
CA SER A 44 13.13 -1.16 -4.61
C SER A 44 12.90 -2.21 -3.53
N ALA A 45 12.73 -1.80 -2.28
CA ALA A 45 12.35 -2.71 -1.20
C ALA A 45 10.90 -3.21 -1.36
N LEU A 46 9.97 -2.33 -1.77
CA LEU A 46 8.59 -2.72 -2.07
C LEU A 46 8.50 -3.61 -3.32
N ASP A 47 9.34 -3.40 -4.33
CA ASP A 47 9.42 -4.31 -5.48
C ASP A 47 9.77 -5.74 -5.06
N LYS A 48 10.65 -5.91 -4.06
CA LYS A 48 10.93 -7.25 -3.50
C LYS A 48 9.73 -7.88 -2.81
N VAL A 49 8.90 -7.07 -2.15
CA VAL A 49 7.64 -7.56 -1.59
C VAL A 49 6.67 -7.95 -2.71
N ALA A 50 6.57 -7.15 -3.76
CA ALA A 50 5.72 -7.45 -4.92
C ALA A 50 6.12 -8.76 -5.62
N GLN A 51 7.43 -8.93 -5.84
CA GLN A 51 7.98 -10.14 -6.46
C GLN A 51 7.68 -11.40 -5.66
N LEU A 52 7.83 -11.34 -4.34
CA LEU A 52 7.51 -12.45 -3.44
C LEU A 52 6.00 -12.69 -3.34
N GLY A 53 5.21 -11.63 -3.18
CA GLY A 53 3.77 -11.72 -2.96
C GLY A 53 2.98 -12.16 -4.18
N LEU A 54 3.43 -11.76 -5.38
CA LEU A 54 2.77 -12.11 -6.65
C LEU A 54 3.44 -13.31 -7.34
N GLY A 55 4.58 -13.79 -6.85
CA GLY A 55 5.35 -14.85 -7.50
C GLY A 55 5.87 -14.48 -8.90
N ASN A 56 6.05 -13.19 -9.16
CA ASN A 56 6.48 -12.68 -10.47
C ASN A 56 7.75 -11.82 -10.30
N PRO A 57 8.91 -12.22 -10.87
CA PRO A 57 10.16 -11.48 -10.73
C PRO A 57 10.14 -10.08 -11.37
N ASN A 58 9.20 -9.82 -12.28
CA ASN A 58 9.03 -8.52 -12.94
C ASN A 58 7.97 -7.65 -12.27
N ALA A 59 7.32 -8.13 -11.21
CA ALA A 59 6.37 -7.32 -10.46
C ALA A 59 7.07 -6.14 -9.78
N THR A 60 6.36 -5.03 -9.75
CA THR A 60 6.75 -3.78 -9.11
C THR A 60 5.83 -3.47 -7.94
N ALA A 61 6.24 -2.53 -7.10
CA ALA A 61 5.43 -2.03 -6.00
C ALA A 61 4.04 -1.53 -6.43
N TRP A 62 3.88 -1.12 -7.70
CA TRP A 62 2.66 -0.54 -8.25
C TRP A 62 1.64 -1.59 -8.70
N ASP A 63 2.05 -2.85 -8.84
CA ASP A 63 1.20 -3.95 -9.28
C ASP A 63 0.42 -4.62 -8.13
N VAL A 64 0.82 -4.33 -6.89
CA VAL A 64 0.29 -4.98 -5.70
C VAL A 64 -0.96 -4.26 -5.21
N PRO A 65 -2.11 -4.96 -5.04
CA PRO A 65 -3.27 -4.40 -4.37
C PRO A 65 -3.03 -4.40 -2.85
N TRP A 66 -2.23 -3.44 -2.37
CA TRP A 66 -1.78 -3.36 -0.96
C TRP A 66 -2.93 -3.41 0.04
N GLU A 67 -4.07 -2.82 -0.30
CA GLU A 67 -5.30 -2.79 0.50
C GLU A 67 -5.98 -4.16 0.65
N ARG A 68 -5.62 -5.13 -0.21
CA ARG A 68 -6.10 -6.52 -0.15
C ARG A 68 -5.17 -7.43 0.64
N LEU A 69 -4.01 -6.93 1.07
CA LEU A 69 -3.15 -7.71 1.95
C LEU A 69 -3.84 -7.91 3.30
N ARG A 70 -3.66 -9.10 3.85
CA ARG A 70 -4.25 -9.55 5.12
C ARG A 70 -3.15 -10.20 5.94
N PHE A 71 -3.46 -10.52 7.19
CA PHE A 71 -2.51 -11.11 8.14
C PHE A 71 -1.73 -12.30 7.55
N GLN A 72 -2.42 -13.23 6.89
CA GLN A 72 -1.79 -14.40 6.28
C GLN A 72 -0.79 -14.03 5.17
N HIS A 73 -1.10 -13.04 4.33
CA HIS A 73 -0.22 -12.59 3.24
C HIS A 73 1.05 -11.95 3.82
N THR A 74 0.89 -11.05 4.79
CA THR A 74 2.04 -10.36 5.41
C THR A 74 2.91 -11.31 6.24
N THR A 75 2.32 -12.35 6.83
CA THR A 75 3.04 -13.40 7.55
C THR A 75 3.89 -14.26 6.61
N ALA A 76 3.32 -14.69 5.48
CA ALA A 76 4.06 -15.44 4.46
C ALA A 76 5.23 -14.62 3.87
N ILE A 77 4.99 -13.35 3.53
CA ILE A 77 6.03 -12.43 3.05
C ILE A 77 7.14 -12.27 4.09
N ARG A 78 6.80 -12.13 5.37
CA ARG A 78 7.80 -12.00 6.45
C ARG A 78 8.70 -13.23 6.53
N SER A 79 8.13 -14.45 6.51
CA SER A 79 8.91 -15.69 6.55
C SER A 79 9.87 -15.77 5.35
N ALA A 80 9.34 -15.55 4.14
CA ALA A 80 10.15 -15.59 2.92
C ALA A 80 11.31 -14.58 2.94
N LEU A 81 11.07 -13.37 3.46
CA LEU A 81 12.12 -12.37 3.59
C LEU A 81 13.21 -12.77 4.60
N GLN A 82 12.83 -13.41 5.70
CA GLN A 82 13.77 -13.88 6.72
C GLN A 82 14.61 -15.07 6.23
N GLU A 83 14.07 -15.90 5.35
CA GLU A 83 14.78 -17.03 4.75
C GLU A 83 15.76 -16.59 3.66
N GLN A 84 15.43 -15.55 2.89
CA GLN A 84 16.19 -15.15 1.69
C GLN A 84 17.20 -14.03 1.93
N TYR A 85 17.03 -13.21 2.97
CA TYR A 85 17.83 -12.00 3.17
C TYR A 85 18.44 -11.94 4.57
N ALA A 86 19.62 -11.32 4.67
CA ALA A 86 20.22 -10.96 5.95
C ALA A 86 19.27 -10.08 6.79
N HIS A 87 19.34 -10.23 8.11
CA HIS A 87 18.44 -9.58 9.08
C HIS A 87 18.23 -8.08 8.82
N THR A 88 19.30 -7.33 8.58
CA THR A 88 19.23 -5.89 8.29
C THR A 88 18.43 -5.58 7.02
N THR A 89 18.63 -6.37 5.96
CA THR A 89 17.93 -6.21 4.68
C THR A 89 16.46 -6.58 4.81
N ALA A 90 16.15 -7.72 5.44
CA ALA A 90 14.78 -8.15 5.70
C ALA A 90 14.00 -7.08 6.50
N ASN A 91 14.60 -6.52 7.56
CA ASN A 91 13.96 -5.48 8.36
C ASN A 91 13.73 -4.17 7.60
N ARG A 92 14.62 -3.79 6.68
CA ARG A 92 14.40 -2.65 5.79
C ARG A 92 13.19 -2.88 4.88
N ILE A 93 13.09 -4.07 4.29
CA ILE A 93 11.97 -4.42 3.41
C ILE A 93 10.65 -4.46 4.20
N LEU A 94 10.64 -5.08 5.39
CA LEU A 94 9.49 -5.07 6.29
C LEU A 94 9.10 -3.65 6.74
N SER A 95 10.08 -2.74 6.84
CA SER A 95 9.81 -1.32 7.11
C SER A 95 9.11 -0.62 5.97
N ALA A 96 9.48 -0.95 4.73
CA ALA A 96 8.78 -0.45 3.55
C ALA A 96 7.33 -0.97 3.52
N LEU A 97 7.13 -2.27 3.73
CA LEU A 97 5.82 -2.91 3.77
C LEU A 97 4.89 -2.26 4.80
N ARG A 98 5.36 -2.08 6.04
CA ARG A 98 4.57 -1.39 7.07
C ARG A 98 4.22 0.05 6.68
N GLY A 99 5.14 0.74 6.02
CA GLY A 99 4.94 2.10 5.53
C GLY A 99 3.80 2.20 4.50
N VAL A 100 3.80 1.32 3.50
CA VAL A 100 2.75 1.32 2.46
C VAL A 100 1.39 0.87 2.99
N LEU A 101 1.34 -0.12 3.89
CA LEU A 101 0.09 -0.54 4.54
C LEU A 101 -0.50 0.59 5.39
N LYS A 102 0.35 1.33 6.11
CA LYS A 102 -0.09 2.52 6.86
C LYS A 102 -0.61 3.62 5.94
N ALA A 103 -0.02 3.79 4.76
CA ALA A 103 -0.53 4.73 3.76
C ALA A 103 -1.89 4.29 3.21
N ALA A 104 -2.06 3.01 2.88
CA ALA A 104 -3.34 2.46 2.44
C ALA A 104 -4.45 2.65 3.49
N TRP A 105 -4.14 2.40 4.76
CA TRP A 105 -5.06 2.65 5.87
C TRP A 105 -5.42 4.14 6.01
N LYS A 106 -4.44 5.05 5.95
CA LYS A 106 -4.68 6.51 6.00
C LYS A 106 -5.53 7.03 4.85
N LEU A 107 -5.47 6.37 3.70
CA LEU A 107 -6.30 6.67 2.53
C LEU A 107 -7.72 6.09 2.65
N GLY A 108 -8.02 5.35 3.71
CA GLY A 108 -9.33 4.71 3.91
C GLY A 108 -9.56 3.51 2.99
N LEU A 109 -8.50 2.95 2.39
CA LEU A 109 -8.59 1.79 1.50
C LEU A 109 -8.64 0.46 2.28
N MET A 110 -8.24 0.47 3.55
CA MET A 110 -8.31 -0.68 4.47
C MET A 110 -9.19 -0.33 5.65
N SER A 111 -10.02 -1.28 6.10
CA SER A 111 -10.74 -1.12 7.37
C SER A 111 -9.77 -1.19 8.55
N ALA A 112 -10.23 -0.79 9.74
CA ALA A 112 -9.44 -0.91 10.96
C ALA A 112 -9.11 -2.38 11.28
N GLU A 113 -10.03 -3.32 10.99
CA GLU A 113 -9.80 -4.75 11.20
C GLU A 113 -8.74 -5.31 10.24
N ASP A 114 -8.64 -4.78 9.03
CA ASP A 114 -7.67 -5.25 8.02
C ASP A 114 -6.23 -4.78 8.28
N TYR A 115 -6.04 -3.73 9.10
CA TYR A 115 -4.73 -3.12 9.39
C TYR A 115 -4.07 -3.63 10.69
N GLN A 116 -4.83 -4.34 11.55
CA GLN A 116 -4.41 -4.75 12.89
C GLN A 116 -3.60 -6.06 12.89
#